data_AF-A0A521RZL1-F1
#
_entry.id   AF-A0A521RZL1-F1
#
_cell.length_a   1.000
_cell.length_b   1.000
_cell.length_c   1.000
_cell.angle_alpha   90.00
_cell.angle_beta   90.00
_cell.angle_gamma   90.00
#
_symmetry.space_group_name_H-M   'P 1'
#
loop_
_entity.id
_entity.type
_entity.pdbx_description
1 polymer ?
#
loop_
_entity_poly.entity_id
_entity_poly.type
_entity_poly.pdbx_seq_one_letter_code
_entity_poly.pdbx_strand_id
1 'polypeptide(L)'
;MKLINLEGLTLFGPGSEWLWSMLQLVVVAVSLIGLYRQVRLQSSAGAIEQATALASDWNSEALHRSRLAALLPLRDGVDQPGGSDQATVHVGDYWERVGWLVRSGHIDRRIVYAFVGNRVRLWWTLLAPNAQRLRELQQDPGIYEHFEWLANTVAAMDREAGYTMNYDDDAYRGELIEANILRSQAAIQQAEELRAVLVHPLSTAVLAPTGGAATRPEVHSPDPAVG
;
A
#
# COMPACT_ATOMS: atom_id res chain seq x y z
N MET A 1 -36.33 -44.83 41.90
CA MET A 1 -35.04 -44.43 41.28
C MET A 1 -34.48 -43.26 42.07
N LYS A 2 -33.28 -43.41 42.63
CA LYS A 2 -32.62 -42.35 43.44
C LYS A 2 -32.18 -41.24 42.50
N LEU A 3 -33.00 -40.18 42.42
CA LEU A 3 -32.53 -38.85 42.00
C LEU A 3 -31.49 -38.42 43.03
N ILE A 4 -30.30 -38.06 42.56
CA ILE A 4 -29.15 -37.70 43.39
C ILE A 4 -29.57 -36.52 44.28
N ASN A 5 -29.83 -36.82 45.56
CA ASN A 5 -30.32 -35.87 46.54
C ASN A 5 -29.10 -35.47 47.39
N LEU A 6 -28.39 -34.45 46.92
CA LEU A 6 -27.43 -33.71 47.74
C LEU A 6 -28.29 -32.71 48.54
N GLU A 7 -28.53 -33.05 49.81
CA GLU A 7 -29.27 -32.32 50.84
C GLU A 7 -29.68 -30.87 50.44
N GLY A 8 -30.85 -30.72 49.83
CA GLY A 8 -31.48 -29.42 49.55
C GLY A 8 -31.35 -28.86 48.11
N LEU A 9 -30.56 -29.48 47.22
CA LEU A 9 -30.46 -29.07 45.81
C LEU A 9 -31.25 -30.01 44.89
N THR A 10 -32.48 -29.64 44.56
CA THR A 10 -33.28 -30.32 43.52
C THR A 10 -32.78 -29.93 42.13
N LEU A 11 -31.98 -30.80 41.50
CA LEU A 11 -31.48 -30.57 40.13
C LEU A 11 -32.61 -30.55 39.07
N PHE A 12 -33.70 -31.28 39.30
CA PHE A 12 -34.85 -31.38 38.40
C PHE A 12 -36.16 -31.31 39.20
N GLY A 13 -36.76 -30.12 39.30
CA GLY A 13 -38.04 -29.85 39.99
C GLY A 13 -38.28 -28.35 40.25
N PRO A 14 -39.43 -27.95 40.84
CA PRO A 14 -39.69 -26.57 41.27
C PRO A 14 -38.55 -26.11 42.19
N GLY A 15 -37.84 -25.04 41.80
CA GLY A 15 -36.60 -24.60 42.45
C GLY A 15 -35.31 -24.76 41.61
N SER A 16 -35.35 -25.39 40.42
CA SER A 16 -34.19 -25.48 39.51
C SER A 16 -33.98 -24.26 38.59
N GLU A 17 -34.76 -23.19 38.76
CA GLU A 17 -34.70 -21.98 37.94
C GLU A 17 -33.33 -21.29 37.98
N TRP A 18 -32.66 -21.34 39.13
CA TRP A 18 -31.30 -20.82 39.29
C TRP A 18 -30.28 -21.61 38.44
N LEU A 19 -30.46 -22.93 38.31
CA LEU A 19 -29.59 -23.80 37.50
C LEU A 19 -29.74 -23.47 36.01
N TRP A 20 -30.98 -23.32 35.54
CA TRP A 20 -31.26 -22.94 34.15
C TRP A 20 -30.75 -21.53 33.84
N SER A 21 -30.87 -20.60 34.79
CA SER A 21 -30.32 -19.24 34.66
C SER A 21 -28.80 -19.24 34.59
N MET A 22 -28.12 -20.04 35.42
CA MET A 22 -26.66 -20.22 35.36
C MET A 22 -26.23 -20.86 34.04
N LEU A 23 -26.96 -21.86 33.56
CA LEU A 23 -26.67 -22.49 32.27
C LEU A 23 -26.83 -21.49 31.11
N GLN A 24 -27.89 -20.69 31.14
CA GLN A 24 -28.10 -19.63 30.15
C GLN A 24 -26.98 -18.58 30.20
N LEU A 25 -26.54 -18.19 31.40
CA LEU A 25 -25.42 -17.26 31.56
C LEU A 25 -24.11 -17.83 30.95
N VAL A 26 -23.83 -19.12 31.17
CA VAL A 26 -22.66 -19.79 30.57
C VAL A 26 -22.75 -19.78 29.05
N VAL A 27 -23.92 -20.10 28.48
CA VAL A 27 -24.12 -20.06 27.03
C VAL A 27 -23.90 -18.66 26.47
N VAL A 28 -24.42 -17.62 27.12
CA VAL A 28 -24.20 -16.22 26.74
C VAL A 28 -22.72 -15.84 26.84
N ALA A 29 -22.04 -16.21 27.93
CA ALA A 29 -20.62 -15.91 28.12
C ALA A 29 -19.74 -16.54 27.04
N VAL A 30 -19.96 -17.82 26.72
CA VAL A 30 -19.24 -18.51 25.64
C VAL A 30 -19.54 -17.86 24.28
N SER A 31 -20.79 -17.48 24.03
CA SER A 31 -21.19 -16.78 22.80
C SER A 31 -20.49 -15.43 22.66
N LEU A 32 -20.42 -14.64 23.73
CA LEU A 32 -19.70 -13.37 23.76
C LEU A 32 -18.20 -13.53 23.54
N ILE A 33 -17.58 -14.58 24.12
CA ILE A 33 -16.17 -14.91 23.87
C ILE A 33 -15.96 -15.26 22.39
N GLY A 34 -16.86 -16.05 21.80
CA GLY A 34 -16.84 -16.38 20.37
C GLY A 34 -16.90 -15.13 19.49
N LEU A 35 -17.86 -14.25 19.76
CA LEU A 35 -18.02 -12.97 19.06
C LEU A 35 -16.78 -12.08 19.21
N TYR A 36 -16.24 -11.95 20.43
CA TYR A 36 -15.03 -11.17 20.68
C TYR A 36 -13.84 -11.68 19.87
N ARG A 37 -13.65 -13.01 19.78
CA ARG A 37 -12.59 -13.60 18.95
C ARG A 37 -12.82 -13.35 17.46
N GLN A 38 -14.07 -13.47 16.98
CA GLN A 38 -14.41 -13.17 15.58
C GLN A 38 -14.13 -11.72 15.22
N VAL A 39 -14.58 -10.77 16.05
CA VAL A 39 -14.32 -9.33 15.86
C VAL A 39 -12.83 -9.05 15.83
N ARG A 40 -12.05 -9.68 16.73
CA ARG A 40 -10.59 -9.51 16.75
C ARG A 40 -9.93 -10.04 15.48
N LEU A 41 -10.33 -11.21 14.98
CA LEU A 41 -9.79 -11.76 13.73
C LEU A 41 -10.17 -10.90 12.53
N GLN A 42 -11.42 -10.43 12.45
CA GLN A 42 -11.88 -9.52 11.40
C GLN A 42 -11.14 -8.18 11.43
N SER A 43 -10.88 -7.63 12.62
CA SER A 43 -10.07 -6.40 12.76
C SER A 43 -8.66 -6.56 12.23
N SER A 44 -8.04 -7.75 12.41
CA SER A 44 -6.70 -8.02 11.90
C SER A 44 -6.68 -8.16 10.37
N ALA A 45 -7.73 -8.75 9.78
CA ALA A 45 -7.86 -8.85 8.33
C ALA A 45 -8.03 -7.47 7.69
N GLY A 46 -8.90 -6.61 8.26
CA GLY A 46 -9.08 -5.24 7.78
C GLY A 46 -7.82 -4.39 7.90
N ALA A 47 -7.04 -4.55 8.96
CA ALA A 47 -5.76 -3.86 9.12
C ALA A 47 -4.71 -4.30 8.08
N ILE A 48 -4.67 -5.61 7.76
CA ILE A 48 -3.79 -6.14 6.71
C ILE A 48 -4.20 -5.59 5.34
N GLU A 49 -5.49 -5.61 5.01
CA GLU A 49 -6.00 -5.09 3.74
C GLU A 49 -5.64 -3.61 3.55
N GLN A 50 -5.82 -2.78 4.58
CA GLN A 50 -5.44 -1.37 4.55
C GLN A 50 -3.93 -1.19 4.39
N ALA A 51 -3.11 -1.99 5.09
CA ALA A 51 -1.66 -1.95 4.93
C ALA A 51 -1.23 -2.38 3.52
N THR A 52 -1.90 -3.39 2.95
CA THR A 52 -1.66 -3.83 1.56
C THR A 52 -2.09 -2.77 0.55
N ALA A 53 -3.22 -2.08 0.77
CA ALA A 53 -3.65 -0.98 -0.09
C ALA A 53 -2.65 0.18 -0.07
N LEU A 54 -2.20 0.60 1.11
CA LEU A 54 -1.14 1.62 1.22
C LEU A 54 0.16 1.17 0.58
N ALA A 55 0.57 -0.08 0.77
CA ALA A 55 1.77 -0.61 0.13
C ALA A 55 1.61 -0.66 -1.39
N SER A 56 0.43 -1.01 -1.90
CA SER A 56 0.13 -1.02 -3.33
C SER A 56 0.21 0.40 -3.91
N ASP A 57 -0.42 1.38 -3.27
CA ASP A 57 -0.37 2.79 -3.67
C ASP A 57 1.07 3.31 -3.64
N TRP A 58 1.83 2.99 -2.59
CA TRP A 58 3.23 3.35 -2.46
C TRP A 58 4.10 2.77 -3.58
N ASN A 59 3.82 1.54 -3.99
CA ASN A 59 4.57 0.83 -5.04
C ASN A 59 3.97 1.05 -6.43
N SER A 60 3.00 1.95 -6.58
CA SER A 60 2.45 2.28 -7.89
C SER A 60 3.49 2.94 -8.78
N GLU A 61 3.45 2.63 -10.09
CA GLU A 61 4.35 3.24 -11.07
C GLU A 61 4.23 4.78 -11.05
N ALA A 62 3.02 5.31 -10.90
CA ALA A 62 2.77 6.74 -10.82
C ALA A 62 3.52 7.40 -9.65
N LEU A 63 3.50 6.75 -8.47
CA LEU A 63 4.23 7.26 -7.31
C LEU A 63 5.74 7.01 -7.42
N HIS A 64 6.20 5.95 -8.07
CA HIS A 64 7.61 5.79 -8.42
C HIS A 64 8.11 6.92 -9.31
N ARG A 65 7.36 7.29 -10.36
CA ARG A 65 7.70 8.42 -11.24
C ARG A 65 7.74 9.75 -10.47
N SER A 66 6.74 9.97 -9.60
CA SER A 66 6.67 11.20 -8.79
C SER A 66 7.83 11.28 -7.79
N ARG A 67 8.19 10.17 -7.12
CA ARG A 67 9.35 10.13 -6.23
C ARG A 67 10.66 10.36 -6.99
N LEU A 68 10.82 9.75 -8.17
CA LEU A 68 12.00 9.97 -9.01
C LEU A 68 12.13 11.45 -9.40
N ALA A 69 11.05 12.05 -9.90
CA ALA A 69 11.03 13.46 -10.28
C ALA A 69 11.31 14.39 -9.08
N ALA A 70 10.81 14.08 -7.88
CA ALA A 70 11.11 14.85 -6.68
C ALA A 70 12.57 14.70 -6.20
N LEU A 71 13.22 13.56 -6.43
CA LEU A 71 14.59 13.28 -5.96
C LEU A 71 15.68 13.79 -6.89
N LEU A 72 15.44 13.85 -8.20
CA LEU A 72 16.46 14.28 -9.18
C LEU A 72 17.01 15.70 -8.91
N PRO A 73 16.18 16.73 -8.64
CA PRO A 73 16.69 18.07 -8.33
C PRO A 73 17.53 18.09 -7.04
N LEU A 74 17.10 17.31 -6.04
CA LEU A 74 17.80 17.22 -4.75
C LEU A 74 19.19 16.58 -4.91
N ARG A 75 19.31 15.58 -5.78
CA ARG A 75 20.61 14.99 -6.15
C ARG A 75 21.52 16.01 -6.83
N ASP A 76 20.95 16.79 -7.76
CA ASP A 76 21.71 17.72 -8.58
C ASP A 76 22.09 19.02 -7.81
N GLY A 77 21.83 19.07 -6.50
CA GLY A 77 22.12 20.22 -5.65
C GLY A 77 21.29 21.46 -5.97
N VAL A 78 20.20 21.27 -6.72
CA VAL A 78 19.25 22.34 -7.01
C VAL A 78 18.38 22.49 -5.78
N ASP A 79 18.55 23.61 -5.06
CA ASP A 79 17.58 24.06 -4.08
C ASP A 79 16.19 23.95 -4.73
N GLN A 80 15.34 23.12 -4.12
CA GLN A 80 14.12 22.55 -4.69
C GLN A 80 13.48 23.45 -5.77
N PRO A 81 13.16 22.91 -6.96
CA PRO A 81 12.60 23.68 -8.06
C PRO A 81 11.43 24.51 -7.53
N GLY A 82 11.56 25.82 -7.65
CA GLY A 82 10.62 26.77 -7.07
C GLY A 82 9.19 26.50 -7.52
N GLY A 83 8.26 26.46 -6.56
CA GLY A 83 6.83 26.29 -6.85
C GLY A 83 6.46 24.83 -7.00
N SER A 84 5.40 24.41 -6.30
CA SER A 84 4.71 23.10 -6.38
C SER A 84 5.04 22.25 -7.62
N ASP A 85 6.17 21.55 -7.61
CA ASP A 85 6.38 20.49 -8.60
C ASP A 85 5.33 19.43 -8.30
N GLN A 86 4.52 19.10 -9.32
CA GLN A 86 3.42 18.13 -9.23
C GLN A 86 3.92 16.81 -8.65
N ALA A 87 5.18 16.44 -8.92
CA ALA A 87 5.84 15.29 -8.35
C ALA A 87 5.94 15.36 -6.81
N THR A 88 6.40 16.48 -6.28
CA THR A 88 6.50 16.73 -4.84
C THR A 88 5.13 16.78 -4.17
N VAL A 89 4.15 17.39 -4.83
CA VAL A 89 2.76 17.44 -4.35
C VAL A 89 2.19 16.05 -4.22
N HIS A 90 2.35 15.21 -5.25
CA HIS A 90 1.79 13.86 -5.23
C HIS A 90 2.39 12.97 -4.14
N VAL A 91 3.70 13.11 -3.85
CA VAL A 91 4.32 12.39 -2.72
C VAL A 91 3.86 12.95 -1.38
N GLY A 92 3.74 14.27 -1.26
CA GLY A 92 3.20 14.94 -0.07
C GLY A 92 1.77 14.49 0.23
N ASP A 93 0.87 14.54 -0.75
CA ASP A 93 -0.54 14.16 -0.64
C ASP A 93 -0.71 12.68 -0.26
N TYR A 94 0.15 11.80 -0.79
CA TYR A 94 0.19 10.41 -0.35
C TYR A 94 0.42 10.32 1.15
N TRP A 95 1.47 10.98 1.66
CA TRP A 95 1.80 10.91 3.07
C TRP A 95 0.83 11.67 3.97
N GLU A 96 0.24 12.76 3.48
CA GLU A 96 -0.79 13.51 4.19
C GLU A 96 -2.01 12.65 4.44
N ARG A 97 -2.47 11.92 3.42
CA ARG A 97 -3.55 10.94 3.54
C ARG A 97 -3.20 9.80 4.50
N VAL A 98 -1.97 9.27 4.45
CA VAL A 98 -1.53 8.25 5.43
C VAL A 98 -1.56 8.83 6.85
N GLY A 99 -1.04 10.04 7.04
CA GLY A 99 -1.06 10.75 8.32
C GLY A 99 -2.48 10.93 8.84
N TRP A 100 -3.41 11.36 7.99
CA TRP A 100 -4.81 11.52 8.33
C TRP A 100 -5.47 10.21 8.74
N LEU A 101 -5.24 9.12 7.99
CA LEU A 101 -5.78 7.78 8.31
C LEU A 101 -5.30 7.28 9.67
N VAL A 102 -4.01 7.47 9.97
CA VAL A 102 -3.43 7.07 11.26
C VAL A 102 -3.94 7.95 12.39
N ARG A 103 -3.97 9.27 12.20
CA ARG A 103 -4.41 10.23 13.21
C ARG A 103 -5.88 10.06 13.56
N SER A 104 -6.71 9.72 12.58
CA SER A 104 -8.14 9.42 12.75
C SER A 104 -8.41 8.03 13.33
N GLY A 105 -7.37 7.21 13.54
CA GLY A 105 -7.48 5.88 14.13
C GLY A 105 -7.98 4.79 13.17
N HIS A 106 -8.02 5.05 11.87
CA HIS A 106 -8.35 4.03 10.87
C HIS A 106 -7.24 3.00 10.69
N ILE A 107 -5.98 3.45 10.83
CA ILE A 107 -4.79 2.59 10.75
C ILE A 107 -4.01 2.68 12.05
N ASP A 108 -3.63 1.53 12.62
CA ASP A 108 -2.76 1.49 13.80
C ASP A 108 -1.37 2.04 13.44
N ARG A 109 -0.96 3.11 14.14
CA ARG A 109 0.38 3.71 14.03
C ARG A 109 1.51 2.71 14.19
N ARG A 110 1.33 1.63 14.96
CA ARG A 110 2.35 0.57 15.14
C ARG A 110 2.58 -0.22 13.86
N ILE A 111 1.53 -0.43 13.07
CA ILE A 111 1.64 -1.08 11.77
C ILE A 111 2.40 -0.15 10.82
N VAL A 112 2.03 1.13 10.75
CA VAL A 112 2.73 2.11 9.90
C VAL A 112 4.20 2.24 10.29
N TYR A 113 4.49 2.32 11.58
CA TYR A 113 5.85 2.34 12.10
C TYR A 113 6.67 1.13 11.63
N ALA A 114 6.14 -0.09 11.82
CA ALA A 114 6.83 -1.32 11.46
C ALA A 114 7.08 -1.47 9.95
N PHE A 115 6.16 -1.00 9.10
CA PHE A 115 6.26 -1.18 7.65
C PHE A 115 6.98 -0.05 6.92
N VAL A 116 6.75 1.20 7.32
CA VAL A 116 7.18 2.38 6.55
C VAL A 116 7.73 3.51 7.42
N GLY A 117 7.98 3.31 8.72
CA GLY A 117 8.44 4.36 9.63
C GLY A 117 9.68 5.10 9.13
N ASN A 118 10.70 4.38 8.69
CA ASN A 118 11.91 4.99 8.12
C ASN A 118 11.63 5.85 6.87
N ARG A 119 10.65 5.43 6.03
CA ARG A 119 10.26 6.16 4.82
C ARG A 119 9.51 7.44 5.18
N VAL A 120 8.61 7.39 6.17
CA VAL A 120 7.89 8.57 6.66
C VAL A 120 8.90 9.66 7.06
N ARG A 121 9.89 9.32 7.89
CA ARG A 121 10.88 10.28 8.37
C ARG A 121 11.75 10.83 7.25
N LEU A 122 12.29 9.95 6.40
CA LEU A 122 13.09 10.36 5.25
C LEU A 122 12.32 11.34 4.36
N TRP A 123 11.10 10.99 3.94
CA TRP A 123 10.32 11.83 3.04
C TRP A 123 9.87 13.13 3.70
N TRP A 124 9.60 13.14 5.00
CA TRP A 124 9.34 14.39 5.71
C TRP A 124 10.56 15.30 5.71
N THR A 125 11.75 14.78 6.02
CA THR A 125 13.01 15.56 5.96
C THR A 125 13.24 16.15 4.57
N LEU A 126 12.95 15.40 3.50
CA LEU A 126 13.10 15.89 2.13
C LEU A 126 12.05 16.94 1.76
N LEU A 127 10.80 16.82 2.23
CA LEU A 127 9.69 17.66 1.79
C LEU A 127 9.35 18.82 2.74
N ALA A 128 9.81 18.79 3.99
CA ALA A 128 9.51 19.80 5.00
C ALA A 128 9.87 21.23 4.57
N PRO A 129 11.03 21.50 3.93
CA PRO A 129 11.33 22.84 3.42
C PRO A 129 10.30 23.35 2.40
N ASN A 130 9.86 22.49 1.47
CA ASN A 130 8.81 22.84 0.52
C ASN A 130 7.47 23.07 1.22
N ALA A 131 7.13 22.23 2.20
CA ALA A 131 5.90 22.37 2.97
C ALA A 131 5.85 23.73 3.67
N GLN A 132 6.92 24.13 4.36
CA GLN A 132 7.04 25.43 5.02
C GLN A 132 6.88 26.58 4.01
N ARG A 133 7.59 26.51 2.87
CA ARG A 133 7.48 27.51 1.82
C ARG A 133 6.06 27.61 1.25
N LEU A 134 5.37 26.48 1.05
CA LEU A 134 3.99 26.46 0.58
C LEU A 134 3.02 27.07 1.61
N ARG A 135 3.21 26.79 2.91
CA ARG A 135 2.43 27.41 3.99
C ARG A 135 2.55 28.93 3.96
N GLU A 136 3.76 29.45 3.78
CA GLU A 136 4.02 30.89 3.64
C GLU A 136 3.39 31.48 2.38
N LEU A 137 3.55 30.82 1.23
CA LEU A 137 3.02 31.32 -0.04
C LEU A 137 1.49 31.32 -0.10
N GLN A 138 0.86 30.28 0.45
CA GLN A 138 -0.60 30.10 0.40
C GLN A 138 -1.31 30.66 1.63
N GLN A 139 -0.55 31.11 2.64
CA GLN A 139 -1.08 31.57 3.93
C GLN A 139 -1.95 30.51 4.62
N ASP A 140 -1.60 29.24 4.44
CA ASP A 140 -2.31 28.10 5.01
C ASP A 140 -1.34 27.27 5.87
N PRO A 141 -1.44 27.34 7.21
CA PRO A 141 -0.58 26.54 8.09
C PRO A 141 -0.90 25.04 8.05
N GLY A 142 -2.07 24.64 7.54
CA GLY A 142 -2.54 23.26 7.51
C GLY A 142 -1.90 22.39 6.43
N ILE A 143 -1.16 22.98 5.48
CA ILE A 143 -0.51 22.23 4.41
C ILE A 143 0.41 21.16 5.01
N TYR A 144 0.10 19.90 4.72
CA TYR A 144 0.81 18.72 5.20
C TYR A 144 0.87 18.57 6.73
N GLU A 145 -0.11 19.08 7.48
CA GLU A 145 -0.11 18.97 8.94
C GLU A 145 -0.17 17.51 9.44
N HIS A 146 -0.87 16.63 8.72
CA HIS A 146 -1.02 15.25 9.16
C HIS A 146 0.23 14.43 8.85
N PHE A 147 0.91 14.73 7.74
CA PHE A 147 2.21 14.17 7.44
C PHE A 147 3.26 14.61 8.47
N GLU A 148 3.33 15.90 8.80
CA GLU A 148 4.23 16.40 9.84
C GLU A 148 3.98 15.71 11.18
N TRP A 149 2.71 15.62 11.58
CA TRP A 149 2.31 14.92 12.80
C TRP A 149 2.74 13.44 12.78
N LEU A 150 2.58 12.76 11.64
CA LEU A 150 2.97 11.35 11.50
C LEU A 150 4.48 11.19 11.60
N ALA A 151 5.26 12.04 10.95
CA ALA A 151 6.71 12.02 11.02
C ALA A 151 7.23 12.21 12.46
N ASN A 152 6.63 13.16 13.19
CA ASN A 152 6.94 13.39 14.60
C ASN A 152 6.53 12.20 15.49
N THR A 153 5.40 11.56 15.19
CA THR A 153 4.94 10.36 15.91
C THR A 153 5.92 9.21 15.71
N VAL A 154 6.34 8.95 14.48
CA VAL A 154 7.32 7.89 14.16
C VAL A 154 8.69 8.21 14.78
N ALA A 155 9.12 9.46 14.75
CA ALA A 155 10.36 9.88 15.41
C ALA A 155 10.32 9.68 16.94
N ALA A 156 9.17 9.90 17.58
CA ALA A 156 8.99 9.57 18.99
C ALA A 156 9.11 8.06 19.25
N MET A 157 8.49 7.24 18.40
CA MET A 157 8.57 5.77 18.50
C MET A 157 10.00 5.24 18.29
N ASP A 158 10.78 5.82 17.36
CA ASP A 158 12.19 5.49 17.20
C ASP A 158 12.98 5.75 18.48
N ARG A 159 12.76 6.91 19.13
CA ARG A 159 13.41 7.24 20.40
C ARG A 159 13.05 6.27 21.51
N GLU A 160 11.78 5.88 21.60
CA GLU A 160 11.31 4.87 22.57
C GLU A 160 11.94 3.50 22.33
N ALA A 161 12.18 3.14 21.06
CA ALA A 161 12.83 1.90 20.67
C ALA A 161 14.37 1.95 20.75
N GLY A 162 14.96 3.11 21.09
CA GLY A 162 16.40 3.31 21.16
C GLY A 162 17.10 3.51 19.80
N TYR A 163 16.34 3.77 18.74
CA TYR A 163 16.88 4.10 17.42
C TYR A 163 17.14 5.61 17.31
N THR A 164 18.40 5.97 17.05
CA THR A 164 18.80 7.35 16.77
C THR A 164 19.27 7.48 15.32
N MET A 165 18.34 7.34 14.36
CA MET A 165 18.61 7.72 12.98
C MET A 165 18.63 9.24 12.85
N ASN A 166 19.77 9.78 12.41
CA ASN A 166 19.94 11.18 12.07
C ASN A 166 19.78 11.37 10.56
N TYR A 167 18.63 11.88 10.14
CA TYR A 167 18.34 12.18 8.73
C TYR A 167 18.88 13.56 8.30
N ASP A 168 19.44 14.33 9.24
CA ASP A 168 20.00 15.66 8.99
C ASP A 168 21.48 15.59 8.60
N ASP A 169 22.09 14.41 8.61
CA ASP A 169 23.43 14.17 8.05
C ASP A 169 23.36 14.22 6.51
N ASP A 170 24.00 15.22 5.91
CA ASP A 170 23.98 15.47 4.48
C ASP A 170 24.55 14.30 3.65
N ALA A 171 25.60 13.63 4.14
CA ALA A 171 26.21 12.50 3.44
C ALA A 171 25.26 11.30 3.45
N TYR A 172 24.70 10.99 4.61
CA TYR A 172 23.70 9.93 4.75
C TYR A 172 22.44 10.22 3.94
N ARG A 173 21.99 11.48 3.90
CA ARG A 173 20.85 11.91 3.09
C ARG A 173 21.13 11.74 1.60
N GLY A 174 22.34 12.08 1.14
CA GLY A 174 22.78 11.86 -0.24
C GLY A 174 22.72 10.38 -0.65
N GLU A 175 23.27 9.49 0.19
CA GLU A 175 23.20 8.03 -0.04
C GLU A 175 21.76 7.52 -0.13
N LEU A 176 20.87 8.02 0.75
CA LEU A 176 19.47 7.64 0.73
C LEU A 176 18.75 8.15 -0.53
N ILE A 177 19.04 9.38 -0.98
CA ILE A 177 18.49 9.92 -2.23
C ILE A 177 18.87 9.02 -3.40
N GLU A 178 20.16 8.71 -3.56
CA GLU A 178 20.66 7.83 -4.64
C GLU A 178 20.01 6.44 -4.59
N ALA A 179 19.96 5.82 -3.41
CA ALA A 179 19.34 4.52 -3.26
C ALA A 179 17.83 4.54 -3.60
N ASN A 180 17.14 5.65 -3.39
CA ASN A 180 15.71 5.78 -3.75
C ASN A 180 15.51 6.11 -5.24
N ILE A 181 16.44 6.84 -5.87
CA ILE A 181 16.47 7.06 -7.32
C ILE A 181 16.61 5.71 -8.03
N LEU A 182 17.64 4.93 -7.68
CA LEU A 182 17.89 3.61 -8.28
C LEU A 182 16.69 2.67 -8.12
N ARG A 183 16.10 2.61 -6.91
CA ARG A 183 14.90 1.79 -6.66
C ARG A 183 13.70 2.24 -7.48
N SER A 184 13.51 3.55 -7.66
CA SER A 184 12.38 4.07 -8.44
C SER A 184 12.57 3.81 -9.93
N GLN A 185 13.78 3.97 -10.45
CA GLN A 185 14.11 3.63 -11.84
C GLN A 185 13.89 2.14 -12.13
N ALA A 186 14.40 1.26 -11.27
CA ALA A 186 14.23 -0.19 -11.43
C ALA A 186 12.74 -0.60 -11.44
N ALA A 187 11.94 -0.02 -10.54
CA ALA A 187 10.50 -0.30 -10.48
C ALA A 187 9.74 0.20 -11.73
N ILE A 188 10.10 1.38 -12.24
CA ILE A 188 9.52 1.93 -13.48
C ILE A 188 9.89 1.04 -14.66
N GLN A 189 11.16 0.65 -14.78
CA GLN A 189 11.62 -0.24 -15.85
C GLN A 189 10.87 -1.57 -15.82
N GLN A 190 10.73 -2.18 -14.66
CA GLN A 190 9.96 -3.43 -14.50
C GLN A 190 8.50 -3.26 -14.95
N ALA A 191 7.85 -2.14 -14.61
CA ALA A 191 6.48 -1.86 -15.03
C ALA A 191 6.37 -1.67 -16.56
N GLU A 192 7.35 -1.03 -17.18
CA GLU A 192 7.43 -0.85 -18.63
C GLU A 192 7.66 -2.18 -19.36
N GLU A 193 8.54 -3.05 -18.85
CA GLU A 193 8.76 -4.40 -19.38
C GLU A 193 7.48 -5.25 -19.32
N LEU A 194 6.76 -5.23 -18.20
CA LEU A 194 5.48 -5.94 -18.06
C LEU A 194 4.43 -5.41 -19.06
N ARG A 195 4.38 -4.10 -19.30
CA ARG A 195 3.47 -3.50 -20.28
C ARG A 195 3.84 -3.91 -21.71
N ALA A 196 5.12 -3.94 -22.05
CA ALA A 196 5.59 -4.37 -23.37
C ALA A 196 5.17 -5.81 -23.69
N VAL A 197 5.22 -6.71 -22.70
CA VAL A 197 4.74 -8.10 -22.83
C VAL A 197 3.22 -8.14 -23.05
N LEU A 198 2.45 -7.32 -22.32
CA LEU A 198 0.98 -7.32 -22.40
C LEU A 198 0.41 -6.61 -23.63
N VAL A 199 1.16 -5.72 -24.28
CA VAL A 199 0.76 -5.06 -25.56
C VAL A 199 1.22 -5.87 -26.79
N HIS A 200 2.14 -6.83 -26.61
CA HIS A 200 2.51 -7.82 -27.63
C HIS A 200 2.01 -9.27 -27.39
N PRO A 201 0.71 -9.52 -27.18
CA PRO A 201 0.13 -10.85 -27.38
C PRO A 201 -0.78 -10.87 -28.63
N LEU A 202 -0.50 -11.80 -29.56
CA LEU A 202 -1.34 -12.25 -30.69
C LEU A 202 -1.34 -11.44 -32.01
N SER A 203 -0.19 -11.01 -32.55
CA SER A 203 -0.09 -10.59 -33.97
C SER A 203 0.68 -11.55 -34.88
N THR A 204 0.92 -12.79 -34.45
CA THR A 204 1.59 -13.82 -35.25
C THR A 204 0.79 -15.12 -35.40
N ALA A 205 -0.53 -15.05 -35.29
CA ALA A 205 -1.43 -16.17 -35.62
C ALA A 205 -2.56 -15.73 -36.55
N VAL A 206 -2.21 -15.18 -37.72
CA VAL A 206 -3.14 -15.05 -38.86
C VAL A 206 -2.69 -16.03 -39.96
N LEU A 207 -3.36 -17.18 -39.94
CA LEU A 207 -3.76 -18.04 -41.08
C LEU A 207 -2.75 -18.24 -42.24
N ALA A 208 -2.11 -19.41 -42.26
CA ALA A 208 -1.68 -20.03 -43.51
C ALA A 208 -2.56 -21.26 -43.80
N PRO A 209 -3.41 -21.25 -44.85
CA PRO A 209 -3.96 -22.48 -45.41
C PRO A 209 -2.99 -22.99 -46.49
N THR A 210 -2.17 -23.99 -46.16
CA THR A 210 -1.35 -24.71 -47.14
C THR A 210 -1.79 -26.16 -47.19
N GLY A 211 -2.58 -26.52 -48.19
CA GLY A 211 -2.92 -27.91 -48.45
C GLY A 211 -3.90 -28.07 -49.60
N GLY A 212 -3.40 -28.22 -50.82
CA GLY A 212 -4.23 -28.54 -51.99
C GLY A 212 -3.53 -28.33 -53.32
N ALA A 213 -2.46 -29.09 -53.58
CA ALA A 213 -1.84 -29.17 -54.89
C ALA A 213 -2.80 -29.85 -55.88
N ALA A 214 -3.28 -29.11 -56.88
CA ALA A 214 -3.92 -29.67 -58.07
C ALA A 214 -2.98 -29.52 -59.26
N THR A 215 -2.66 -30.67 -59.84
CA THR A 215 -1.79 -30.94 -60.97
C THR A 215 -2.22 -30.21 -62.25
N ARG A 216 -1.25 -29.63 -62.96
CA ARG A 216 -1.39 -28.99 -64.27
C ARG A 216 -0.97 -29.99 -65.37
N PRO A 217 -1.77 -30.22 -66.43
CA PRO A 217 -1.25 -30.77 -67.67
C PRO A 217 -0.83 -29.65 -68.64
N GLU A 218 0.30 -29.91 -69.30
CA GLU A 218 0.73 -29.51 -70.65
C GLU A 218 -0.44 -29.25 -71.64
N VAL A 219 -0.38 -28.42 -72.70
CA VAL A 219 0.73 -27.95 -73.55
C VAL A 219 0.21 -26.84 -74.49
N HIS A 220 1.15 -26.13 -75.13
CA HIS A 220 1.05 -25.41 -76.42
C HIS A 220 0.86 -23.87 -76.44
N SER A 221 2.00 -23.18 -76.63
CA SER A 221 2.18 -21.90 -77.38
C SER A 221 1.53 -21.93 -78.78
N PRO A 222 1.34 -20.81 -79.53
CA PRO A 222 2.20 -19.61 -79.57
C PRO A 222 1.52 -18.22 -79.76
N ASP A 223 2.17 -17.20 -79.17
CA ASP A 223 2.67 -15.95 -79.78
C ASP A 223 1.71 -14.94 -80.50
N PRO A 224 2.14 -13.70 -80.84
CA PRO A 224 1.43 -12.50 -80.41
C PRO A 224 1.02 -11.58 -81.58
N ALA A 225 0.07 -10.68 -81.35
CA ALA A 225 -0.15 -9.48 -82.18
C ALA A 225 -0.95 -8.47 -81.35
N VAL A 226 -0.39 -7.32 -80.97
CA VAL A 226 -0.34 -6.07 -81.77
C VAL A 226 -1.74 -5.49 -82.02
N GLY A 227 -1.97 -4.29 -81.46
CA GLY A 227 -3.15 -3.47 -81.64
C GLY A 227 -3.26 -2.42 -80.54
#